data_AF-A0A4Z1GUR3-F1
#
_entry.id   AF-A0A4Z1GUR3-F1
#
_cell.length_a   1.000
_cell.length_b   1.000
_cell.length_c   1.000
_cell.angle_alpha   90.00
_cell.angle_beta   90.00
_cell.angle_gamma   90.00
#
_symmetry.space_group_name_H-M   'P 1'
#
loop_
_entity.id
_entity.type
_entity.pdbx_description
1 polymer ?
#
loop_
_entity_poly.entity_id
_entity_poly.type
_entity_poly.pdbx_seq_one_letter_code
_entity_poly.pdbx_strand_id
1 'polypeptide(L)'
;MNSKTYRSVKRVEEKEMVSNNIHKLSSVLKRLKQYGLYRLFPQDATVFSLEMARNGKIMYFLTQISTPDAKRLSLPSCHLFKVHSRFATALHQFFVDDKISKGWPKGQRLGLLSGFPLSPIRQLFCNLWLCLLSTAHVYCYHYLIRFGRWLYGPTGAISVTLIPLGLYIKKTTRSVLNEPNALKLIEKYTSIPSPRFVDVAEQGDEHYLVMTCVRGQQLRHFYHFMFYTERDCLADDLAGYVAQLRKIPNPTAYMISNTLGGPVFDHRIPNNGIGGPFNTEADFNYFLVSHIDSTPARALGEENMPRTHRSVFTHSDLHWSNILVGQGKLSGFIDWECAGFMPEYWEFTKAMYKILLHKDKMELIRRVFWNKYEKELKAEIKLWEMTLFDC
;
A
#
# COMPACT_ATOMS: atom_id res chain seq x y z
N MET A 1 7.70 -47.52 -60.09
CA MET A 1 7.10 -46.26 -60.56
C MET A 1 7.25 -45.21 -59.48
N ASN A 2 7.73 -44.00 -59.83
CA ASN A 2 7.75 -42.74 -59.07
C ASN A 2 8.08 -42.86 -57.56
N SER A 3 9.30 -42.68 -57.04
CA SER A 3 10.46 -41.87 -57.45
C SER A 3 10.19 -40.37 -57.67
N LYS A 4 10.52 -39.55 -56.65
CA LYS A 4 11.10 -38.19 -56.82
C LYS A 4 11.81 -37.70 -55.53
N THR A 5 13.14 -37.72 -55.58
CA THR A 5 14.08 -36.88 -54.79
C THR A 5 14.18 -35.48 -55.44
N TYR A 6 14.81 -34.42 -54.88
CA TYR A 6 15.69 -34.19 -53.71
C TYR A 6 15.23 -32.84 -53.03
N ARG A 7 15.88 -32.15 -52.08
CA ARG A 7 17.22 -32.16 -51.43
C ARG A 7 17.15 -31.55 -50.01
N SER A 8 18.30 -31.33 -49.37
CA SER A 8 18.51 -30.53 -48.14
C SER A 8 19.02 -29.11 -48.43
N VAL A 9 19.01 -28.19 -47.42
CA VAL A 9 20.16 -27.35 -46.98
C VAL A 9 19.78 -26.24 -45.94
N LYS A 10 20.61 -26.13 -44.89
CA LYS A 10 20.93 -25.02 -43.93
C LYS A 10 19.87 -24.05 -43.34
N ARG A 11 19.87 -24.04 -41.99
CA ARG A 11 20.18 -22.92 -41.05
C ARG A 11 19.91 -21.45 -41.45
N VAL A 12 19.22 -20.79 -40.50
CA VAL A 12 19.31 -19.36 -40.07
C VAL A 12 18.87 -18.30 -41.08
N GLU A 13 17.75 -17.63 -40.77
CA GLU A 13 17.76 -16.19 -40.48
C GLU A 13 16.56 -15.77 -39.61
N GLU A 14 16.80 -14.88 -38.65
CA GLU A 14 15.77 -14.28 -37.80
C GLU A 14 15.21 -13.01 -38.46
N LYS A 15 13.90 -12.99 -38.74
CA LYS A 15 12.95 -11.85 -38.58
C LYS A 15 11.58 -12.24 -39.15
N GLU A 16 10.58 -11.40 -38.90
CA GLU A 16 9.21 -11.49 -39.45
C GLU A 16 8.33 -12.68 -38.99
N MET A 17 8.09 -12.84 -37.68
CA MET A 17 6.87 -13.54 -37.21
C MET A 17 6.18 -12.92 -35.98
N VAL A 18 6.36 -11.62 -35.75
CA VAL A 18 5.79 -10.90 -34.59
C VAL A 18 4.30 -10.53 -34.75
N SER A 19 3.77 -10.47 -35.98
CA SER A 19 2.49 -9.76 -36.23
C SER A 19 1.19 -10.57 -36.00
N ASN A 20 1.16 -11.90 -36.24
CA ASN A 20 -0.11 -12.59 -36.55
C ASN A 20 -0.65 -13.62 -35.51
N ASN A 21 -0.07 -13.76 -34.32
CA ASN A 21 -0.55 -14.75 -33.33
C ASN A 21 -1.40 -14.18 -32.17
N ILE A 22 -1.51 -12.86 -32.02
CA ILE A 22 -2.23 -12.25 -30.87
C ILE A 22 -3.75 -12.49 -30.95
N HIS A 23 -4.34 -12.58 -32.16
CA HIS A 23 -5.80 -12.71 -32.31
C HIS A 23 -6.38 -14.13 -32.14
N LYS A 24 -5.56 -15.19 -31.99
CA LYS A 24 -6.06 -16.57 -31.81
C LYS A 24 -6.05 -17.08 -30.36
N LEU A 25 -5.46 -16.36 -29.41
CA LEU A 25 -5.40 -16.76 -28.00
C LEU A 25 -6.69 -16.47 -27.20
N SER A 26 -7.57 -15.61 -27.70
CA SER A 26 -8.78 -15.14 -26.97
C SER A 26 -9.89 -16.19 -26.81
N SER A 27 -9.90 -17.25 -27.61
CA SER A 27 -10.93 -18.31 -27.54
C SER A 27 -10.58 -19.49 -26.62
N VAL A 28 -9.29 -19.72 -26.36
CA VAL A 28 -8.81 -20.84 -25.52
C VAL A 28 -8.84 -20.50 -24.03
N LEU A 29 -8.75 -19.22 -23.65
CA LEU A 29 -8.76 -18.75 -22.26
C LEU A 29 -10.11 -18.89 -21.53
N LYS A 30 -11.20 -19.26 -22.21
CA LYS A 30 -12.57 -19.29 -21.64
C LYS A 30 -12.90 -20.48 -20.73
N ARG A 31 -11.95 -21.32 -20.32
CA ARG A 31 -12.18 -22.45 -19.38
C ARG A 31 -11.03 -22.66 -18.39
N LEU A 32 -10.83 -21.72 -17.47
CA LEU A 32 -9.80 -21.82 -16.42
C LEU A 32 -10.41 -21.62 -15.02
N LYS A 33 -10.12 -22.54 -14.09
CA LYS A 33 -10.49 -22.42 -12.68
C LYS A 33 -9.34 -21.74 -11.93
N GLN A 34 -9.64 -20.67 -11.20
CA GLN A 34 -8.67 -19.89 -10.44
C GLN A 34 -8.06 -20.69 -9.27
N TYR A 35 -6.78 -20.46 -9.00
CA TYR A 35 -6.12 -20.77 -7.73
C TYR A 35 -5.50 -19.48 -7.19
N GLY A 36 -5.66 -19.23 -5.90
CA GLY A 36 -4.93 -18.17 -5.20
C GLY A 36 -3.90 -18.80 -4.27
N LEU A 37 -2.65 -18.36 -4.35
CA LEU A 37 -1.65 -18.64 -3.31
C LEU A 37 -1.81 -17.59 -2.20
N TYR A 38 -2.15 -18.04 -0.99
CA TYR A 38 -2.39 -17.17 0.15
C TYR A 38 -1.31 -17.36 1.23
N ARG A 39 -0.72 -16.26 1.69
CA ARG A 39 0.13 -16.25 2.90
C ARG A 39 -0.78 -16.27 4.12
N LEU A 40 -1.00 -17.45 4.71
CA LEU A 40 -1.96 -17.66 5.81
C LEU A 40 -1.38 -17.35 7.22
N PHE A 41 -0.11 -16.93 7.30
CA PHE A 41 0.58 -16.63 8.56
C PHE A 41 1.02 -15.16 8.64
N PRO A 42 0.89 -14.51 9.82
CA PRO A 42 1.43 -13.18 10.08
C PRO A 42 2.92 -13.19 10.50
N GLN A 43 3.62 -14.32 10.35
CA GLN A 43 5.05 -14.50 10.60
C GLN A 43 5.70 -15.23 9.41
N ASP A 44 7.00 -15.03 9.22
CA ASP A 44 7.74 -15.57 8.08
C ASP A 44 7.96 -17.10 8.21
N ALA A 45 7.08 -17.87 7.58
CA ALA A 45 7.25 -19.31 7.43
C ALA A 45 8.23 -19.62 6.29
N THR A 46 9.46 -20.02 6.65
CA THR A 46 10.60 -20.28 5.75
C THR A 46 10.52 -21.59 4.94
N VAL A 47 9.35 -22.21 4.79
CA VAL A 47 9.23 -23.63 4.35
C VAL A 47 8.58 -23.81 2.97
N PHE A 48 7.90 -22.81 2.40
CA PHE A 48 7.47 -22.83 0.98
C PHE A 48 7.45 -21.41 0.40
N SER A 49 8.62 -20.87 0.03
CA SER A 49 8.70 -19.75 -0.90
C SER A 49 8.80 -20.28 -2.32
N LEU A 50 7.92 -19.80 -3.22
CA LEU A 50 8.24 -19.79 -4.65
C LEU A 50 8.94 -18.45 -4.89
N GLU A 51 10.22 -18.41 -4.55
CA GLU A 51 11.04 -17.21 -4.61
C GLU A 51 11.33 -16.77 -6.05
N MET A 52 10.51 -15.86 -6.56
CA MET A 52 10.96 -14.87 -7.54
C MET A 52 11.30 -13.57 -6.82
N ALA A 53 12.34 -13.63 -5.98
CA ALA A 53 12.85 -12.47 -5.27
C ALA A 53 13.57 -11.53 -6.25
N ARG A 54 12.91 -10.43 -6.62
CA ARG A 54 13.61 -9.16 -6.91
C ARG A 54 13.51 -8.28 -5.65
N ASN A 55 14.67 -8.03 -5.03
CA ASN A 55 14.87 -7.02 -4.00
C ASN A 55 13.97 -7.12 -2.75
N GLY A 56 13.67 -8.33 -2.27
CA GLY A 56 13.09 -8.56 -0.94
C GLY A 56 11.63 -8.09 -0.75
N LYS A 57 10.91 -7.79 -1.84
CA LYS A 57 9.50 -7.39 -1.79
C LYS A 57 8.57 -8.58 -2.06
N ILE A 58 7.47 -8.64 -1.31
CA ILE A 58 6.43 -9.67 -1.46
C ILE A 58 5.39 -9.16 -2.45
N MET A 59 5.49 -9.60 -3.72
CA MET A 59 4.47 -9.35 -4.74
C MET A 59 3.32 -10.37 -4.61
N TYR A 60 2.09 -9.87 -4.53
CA TYR A 60 0.88 -10.70 -4.57
C TYR A 60 0.47 -10.96 -6.02
N PHE A 61 1.06 -11.99 -6.64
CA PHE A 61 0.59 -12.43 -7.96
C PHE A 61 -0.63 -13.34 -7.83
N LEU A 62 -1.65 -13.07 -8.65
CA LEU A 62 -2.62 -14.07 -9.08
C LEU A 62 -1.95 -15.00 -10.11
N THR A 63 -1.02 -15.83 -9.65
CA THR A 63 -0.19 -16.68 -10.52
C THR A 63 -0.99 -17.86 -11.08
N GLN A 64 -1.18 -17.89 -12.39
CA GLN A 64 -1.63 -19.07 -13.11
C GLN A 64 -0.50 -20.10 -13.18
N ILE A 65 -0.61 -21.21 -12.45
CA ILE A 65 0.36 -22.30 -12.53
C ILE A 65 0.10 -23.11 -13.81
N SER A 66 1.03 -23.03 -14.77
CA SER A 66 1.02 -23.78 -16.03
C SER A 66 2.35 -24.48 -16.26
N THR A 67 2.33 -25.56 -17.05
CA THR A 67 3.51 -26.37 -17.37
C THR A 67 3.63 -26.54 -18.89
N PRO A 68 4.85 -26.45 -19.47
CA PRO A 68 5.06 -26.71 -20.90
C PRO A 68 4.98 -28.21 -21.25
N ASP A 69 5.15 -29.10 -20.26
CA ASP A 69 5.03 -30.56 -20.43
C ASP A 69 4.32 -31.16 -19.21
N ALA A 70 3.01 -31.35 -19.31
CA ALA A 70 2.20 -31.92 -18.24
C ALA A 70 2.48 -33.40 -17.94
N LYS A 71 3.23 -34.12 -18.79
CA LYS A 71 3.59 -35.53 -18.58
C LYS A 71 4.88 -35.69 -17.79
N ARG A 72 5.85 -34.79 -17.96
CA ARG A 72 7.12 -34.78 -17.19
C ARG A 72 7.09 -33.83 -15.98
N LEU A 73 6.35 -32.74 -16.08
CA LEU A 73 6.25 -31.68 -15.07
C LEU A 73 4.77 -31.50 -14.72
N SER A 74 4.21 -32.47 -14.00
CA SER A 74 2.80 -32.49 -13.63
C SER A 74 2.45 -31.31 -12.71
N LEU A 75 1.28 -30.70 -12.96
CA LEU A 75 0.79 -29.61 -12.11
C LEU A 75 0.36 -30.14 -10.73
N PRO A 76 0.58 -29.37 -9.64
CA PRO A 76 0.18 -29.81 -8.31
C PRO A 76 -1.35 -29.97 -8.22
N SER A 77 -1.77 -31.05 -7.56
CA SER A 77 -3.17 -31.48 -7.57
C SER A 77 -4.12 -30.44 -6.96
N CYS A 78 -5.16 -30.09 -7.72
CA CYS A 78 -6.22 -29.19 -7.27
C CYS A 78 -6.97 -29.70 -6.04
N HIS A 79 -7.01 -31.02 -5.84
CA HIS A 79 -7.57 -31.64 -4.66
C HIS A 79 -6.64 -31.44 -3.45
N LEU A 80 -5.34 -31.66 -3.61
CA LEU A 80 -4.35 -31.45 -2.54
C LEU A 80 -4.30 -29.98 -2.10
N PHE A 81 -4.39 -29.01 -3.01
CA PHE A 81 -4.51 -27.60 -2.64
C PHE A 81 -5.77 -27.30 -1.82
N LYS A 82 -6.91 -27.90 -2.14
CA LYS A 82 -8.15 -27.76 -1.34
C LYS A 82 -8.02 -28.38 0.04
N VAL A 83 -7.38 -29.55 0.14
CA VAL A 83 -7.09 -30.21 1.42
C VAL A 83 -6.15 -29.36 2.27
N HIS A 84 -5.02 -28.91 1.70
CA HIS A 84 -4.07 -28.02 2.36
C HIS A 84 -4.72 -26.71 2.80
N SER A 85 -5.54 -26.08 1.96
CA SER A 85 -6.30 -24.88 2.30
C SER A 85 -7.20 -25.11 3.51
N ARG A 86 -7.90 -26.25 3.61
CA ARG A 86 -8.74 -26.57 4.79
C ARG A 86 -7.92 -26.71 6.06
N PHE A 87 -6.81 -27.46 6.02
CA PHE A 87 -5.91 -27.59 7.17
C PHE A 87 -5.33 -26.24 7.61
N ALA A 88 -4.84 -25.44 6.66
CA ALA A 88 -4.27 -24.14 6.97
C ALA A 88 -5.33 -23.12 7.46
N THR A 89 -6.59 -23.21 6.98
CA THR A 89 -7.71 -22.44 7.56
C THR A 89 -8.02 -22.87 8.98
N ALA A 90 -8.05 -24.17 9.29
CA ALA A 90 -8.29 -24.66 10.66
C ALA A 90 -7.15 -24.25 11.62
N LEU A 91 -5.89 -24.38 11.20
CA LEU A 91 -4.73 -23.90 11.96
C LEU A 91 -4.78 -22.38 12.17
N HIS A 92 -5.23 -21.61 11.17
CA HIS A 92 -5.43 -20.18 11.30
C HIS A 92 -6.55 -19.85 12.30
N GLN A 93 -7.65 -20.60 12.32
CA GLN A 93 -8.72 -20.45 13.32
C GLN A 93 -8.20 -20.72 14.74
N PHE A 94 -7.50 -21.83 14.98
CA PHE A 94 -6.89 -22.09 16.30
C PHE A 94 -5.89 -21.01 16.72
N PHE A 95 -5.11 -20.46 15.79
CA PHE A 95 -4.24 -19.31 16.06
C PHE A 95 -5.05 -18.06 16.43
N VAL A 96 -6.14 -17.78 15.72
CA VAL A 96 -7.03 -16.64 16.03
C VAL A 96 -7.69 -16.82 17.40
N ASP A 97 -8.14 -18.02 17.75
CA ASP A 97 -8.76 -18.33 19.05
C ASP A 97 -7.75 -18.17 20.21
N ASP A 98 -6.53 -18.70 20.05
CA ASP A 98 -5.41 -18.48 20.98
C ASP A 98 -5.14 -16.98 21.18
N LYS A 99 -5.14 -16.20 20.10
CA LYS A 99 -4.91 -14.76 20.12
C LYS A 99 -6.04 -14.01 20.82
N ILE A 100 -7.30 -14.32 20.52
CA ILE A 100 -8.48 -13.74 21.17
C ILE A 100 -8.46 -14.07 22.68
N SER A 101 -8.12 -15.31 23.07
CA SER A 101 -8.04 -15.73 24.48
C SER A 101 -7.02 -14.94 25.30
N LYS A 102 -5.94 -14.46 24.66
CA LYS A 102 -4.90 -13.61 25.28
C LYS A 102 -5.32 -12.15 25.42
N GLY A 103 -6.43 -11.76 24.78
CA GLY A 103 -6.96 -10.41 24.77
C GLY A 103 -6.08 -9.40 24.04
N TRP A 104 -6.49 -8.14 24.08
CA TRP A 104 -5.68 -7.04 23.54
C TRP A 104 -4.33 -6.95 24.28
N PRO A 105 -3.21 -6.80 23.55
CA PRO A 105 -1.91 -6.62 24.19
C PRO A 105 -1.96 -5.38 25.10
N LYS A 106 -1.57 -5.56 26.37
CA LYS A 106 -1.39 -4.43 27.31
C LYS A 106 -0.47 -3.42 26.62
N GLY A 107 -0.97 -2.18 26.53
CA GLY A 107 -0.59 -1.22 25.49
C GLY A 107 0.92 -1.12 25.26
N GLN A 108 1.30 -0.95 23.99
CA GLN A 108 2.68 -0.84 23.53
C GLN A 108 3.52 -0.07 24.56
N ARG A 109 4.52 -0.74 25.16
CA ARG A 109 5.49 -0.11 26.06
C ARG A 109 6.37 0.83 25.23
N LEU A 110 5.81 1.96 24.81
CA LEU A 110 6.62 3.16 24.60
C LEU A 110 7.48 3.29 25.89
N GLY A 111 8.80 3.39 25.72
CA GLY A 111 9.73 3.24 26.85
C GLY A 111 9.48 4.24 27.98
N LEU A 112 10.06 3.97 29.16
CA LEU A 112 9.83 4.63 30.47
C LEU A 112 9.34 6.10 30.50
N LEU A 113 9.75 6.91 29.53
CA LEU A 113 9.52 8.35 29.40
C LEU A 113 8.21 8.74 28.67
N SER A 114 7.45 7.81 28.09
CA SER A 114 6.27 8.10 27.25
C SER A 114 4.98 8.43 27.99
N GLY A 115 4.93 8.08 29.28
CA GLY A 115 3.84 8.40 30.20
C GLY A 115 4.18 9.53 31.16
N PHE A 116 5.45 9.99 31.18
CA PHE A 116 5.81 11.17 31.96
C PHE A 116 5.29 12.43 31.27
N PRO A 117 4.80 13.42 32.02
CA PRO A 117 4.44 14.74 31.50
C PRO A 117 5.72 15.55 31.21
N LEU A 118 6.55 15.06 30.29
CA LEU A 118 7.73 15.76 29.80
C LEU A 118 7.35 16.97 28.92
N SER A 119 6.19 17.60 29.09
CA SER A 119 5.83 18.81 28.34
C SER A 119 6.93 19.88 28.43
N PRO A 120 7.42 20.26 29.63
CA PRO A 120 8.50 21.25 29.76
C PRO A 120 9.85 20.73 29.26
N ILE A 121 10.20 19.47 29.57
CA ILE A 121 11.52 18.89 29.21
C ILE A 121 11.60 18.62 27.69
N ARG A 122 10.49 18.23 27.06
CA ARG A 122 10.37 18.06 25.61
C ARG A 122 10.36 19.41 24.91
N GLN A 123 9.68 20.43 25.44
CA GLN A 123 9.77 21.80 24.91
C GLN A 123 11.21 22.35 25.05
N LEU A 124 11.85 22.16 26.20
CA LEU A 124 13.26 22.55 26.40
C LEU A 124 14.19 21.79 25.44
N PHE A 125 14.01 20.47 25.29
CA PHE A 125 14.74 19.67 24.33
C PHE A 125 14.52 20.17 22.90
N CYS A 126 13.27 20.37 22.45
CA CYS A 126 12.97 20.91 21.14
C CYS A 126 13.56 22.31 20.93
N ASN A 127 13.51 23.19 21.92
CA ASN A 127 14.07 24.54 21.83
C ASN A 127 15.60 24.51 21.73
N LEU A 128 16.27 23.69 22.56
CA LEU A 128 17.72 23.46 22.47
C LEU A 128 18.12 22.74 21.18
N TRP A 129 17.26 21.84 20.68
CA TRP A 129 17.45 21.14 19.42
C TRP A 129 17.44 22.11 18.24
N LEU A 130 16.50 23.07 18.22
CA LEU A 130 16.45 24.14 17.22
C LEU A 130 17.67 25.10 17.28
N CYS A 131 18.48 25.06 18.35
CA CYS A 131 19.73 25.82 18.44
C CYS A 131 20.98 25.07 17.91
N LEU A 132 20.87 23.78 17.58
CA LEU A 132 21.97 23.02 16.96
C LEU A 132 22.04 23.31 15.45
N LEU A 133 23.25 23.39 14.90
CA LEU A 133 23.45 23.50 13.45
C LEU A 133 22.93 22.23 12.75
N SER A 134 22.33 22.38 11.57
CA SER A 134 21.71 21.31 10.78
C SER A 134 22.60 20.08 10.58
N THR A 135 23.91 20.30 10.37
CA THR A 135 24.90 19.22 10.22
C THR A 135 25.02 18.35 11.47
N ALA A 136 24.81 18.91 12.67
CA ALA A 136 24.87 18.17 13.93
C ALA A 136 23.63 17.29 14.15
N HIS A 137 22.44 17.75 13.74
CA HIS A 137 21.19 16.97 13.85
C HIS A 137 21.32 15.60 13.19
N VAL A 138 21.89 15.57 11.98
CA VAL A 138 22.13 14.34 11.20
C VAL A 138 22.95 13.32 11.99
N TYR A 139 24.10 13.72 12.55
CA TYR A 139 24.94 12.82 13.35
C TYR A 139 24.20 12.32 14.60
N CYS A 140 23.45 13.19 15.27
CA CYS A 140 22.61 12.79 16.40
C CYS A 140 21.50 11.81 15.97
N TYR A 141 20.89 11.97 14.79
CA TYR A 141 19.90 11.03 14.26
C TYR A 141 20.48 9.67 13.93
N HIS A 142 21.69 9.58 13.35
CA HIS A 142 22.37 8.28 13.18
C HIS A 142 22.61 7.56 14.51
N TYR A 143 23.03 8.30 15.54
CA TYR A 143 23.19 7.73 16.89
C TYR A 143 21.85 7.30 17.49
N LEU A 144 20.82 8.15 17.41
CA LEU A 144 19.47 7.85 17.92
C LEU A 144 18.82 6.67 17.20
N ILE A 145 19.03 6.49 15.89
CA ILE A 145 18.56 5.32 15.14
C ILE A 145 19.25 4.04 15.66
N ARG A 146 20.58 4.06 15.84
CA ARG A 146 21.32 2.91 16.38
C ARG A 146 20.87 2.57 17.80
N PHE A 147 20.77 3.58 18.66
CA PHE A 147 20.32 3.44 20.04
C PHE A 147 18.87 2.97 20.14
N GLY A 148 17.98 3.52 19.31
CA GLY A 148 16.56 3.13 19.24
C GLY A 148 16.36 1.68 18.80
N ARG A 149 17.11 1.23 17.78
CA ARG A 149 17.12 -0.18 17.34
C ARG A 149 17.63 -1.13 18.42
N TRP A 150 18.63 -0.71 19.20
CA TRP A 150 19.14 -1.49 20.33
C TRP A 150 18.14 -1.54 21.50
N LEU A 151 17.49 -0.43 21.83
CA LEU A 151 16.60 -0.30 22.99
C LEU A 151 15.19 -0.87 22.75
N TYR A 152 14.66 -0.74 21.54
CA TYR A 152 13.28 -1.12 21.20
C TYR A 152 13.16 -2.24 20.17
N GLY A 153 14.27 -2.68 19.57
CA GLY A 153 14.28 -3.63 18.46
C GLY A 153 13.90 -3.01 17.10
N PRO A 154 13.79 -3.84 16.05
CA PRO A 154 13.29 -3.40 14.75
C PRO A 154 11.80 -3.07 14.80
N THR A 155 11.37 -2.07 14.03
CA THR A 155 9.94 -1.84 13.80
C THR A 155 9.42 -2.70 12.65
N GLY A 156 8.11 -2.71 12.41
CA GLY A 156 7.51 -3.41 11.27
C GLY A 156 7.85 -2.82 9.90
N ALA A 157 8.59 -1.71 9.82
CA ALA A 157 9.05 -1.08 8.58
C ALA A 157 10.55 -0.78 8.66
N ILE A 158 11.32 -1.24 7.67
CA ILE A 158 12.81 -1.18 7.68
C ILE A 158 13.35 0.26 7.75
N SER A 159 12.63 1.21 7.14
CA SER A 159 12.94 2.63 7.10
C SER A 159 12.55 3.40 8.37
N VAL A 160 11.79 2.81 9.30
CA VAL A 160 11.24 3.49 10.49
C VAL A 160 11.88 2.95 11.76
N THR A 161 12.35 3.85 12.64
CA THR A 161 12.95 3.48 13.93
C THR A 161 12.32 4.28 15.07
N LEU A 162 11.82 3.58 16.09
CA LEU A 162 11.38 4.20 17.35
C LEU A 162 12.63 4.67 18.11
N ILE A 163 12.59 5.89 18.62
CA ILE A 163 13.66 6.48 19.44
C ILE A 163 13.08 6.98 20.78
N PRO A 164 13.91 7.38 21.76
CA PRO A 164 13.43 7.94 23.03
C PRO A 164 12.48 9.13 22.86
N LEU A 165 11.79 9.48 23.95
CA LEU A 165 10.76 10.54 23.99
C LEU A 165 9.51 10.26 23.13
N GLY A 166 9.34 9.03 22.63
CA GLY A 166 8.16 8.64 21.85
C GLY A 166 8.16 9.22 20.44
N LEU A 167 9.34 9.41 19.85
CA LEU A 167 9.51 9.89 18.49
C LEU A 167 9.87 8.74 17.54
N TYR A 168 9.47 8.87 16.28
CA TYR A 168 9.95 8.04 15.18
C TYR A 168 10.88 8.86 14.29
N ILE A 169 11.93 8.21 13.81
CA ILE A 169 12.68 8.68 12.63
C ILE A 169 12.32 7.74 11.48
N LYS A 170 11.76 8.31 10.41
CA LYS A 170 11.53 7.64 9.12
C LYS A 170 12.60 8.14 8.15
N LYS A 171 13.35 7.21 7.56
CA LYS A 171 14.27 7.48 6.46
C LYS A 171 13.46 7.55 5.15
N THR A 172 13.34 8.72 4.56
CA THR A 172 12.54 8.99 3.36
C THR A 172 13.45 9.08 2.14
N THR A 173 13.19 8.26 1.13
CA THR A 173 13.91 8.28 -0.17
C THR A 173 13.08 8.87 -1.31
N ARG A 174 11.85 9.29 -1.01
CA ARG A 174 10.84 9.78 -1.96
C ARG A 174 10.00 10.86 -1.29
N SER A 175 9.55 11.86 -2.06
CA SER A 175 8.56 12.86 -1.64
C SER A 175 8.87 13.56 -0.30
N VAL A 176 10.15 13.91 -0.08
CA VAL A 176 10.75 14.37 1.18
C VAL A 176 9.88 15.36 1.96
N LEU A 177 9.40 16.40 1.29
CA LEU A 177 8.63 17.49 1.91
C LEU A 177 7.12 17.26 1.89
N ASN A 178 6.63 16.24 1.17
CA ASN A 178 5.20 15.97 1.06
C ASN A 178 4.62 15.40 2.36
N GLU A 179 5.25 14.37 2.94
CA GLU A 179 4.78 13.80 4.22
C GLU A 179 4.81 14.84 5.37
N PRO A 180 5.90 15.61 5.59
CA PRO A 180 5.91 16.72 6.55
C PRO A 180 4.76 17.72 6.36
N ASN A 181 4.45 18.08 5.11
CA ASN A 181 3.41 19.07 4.81
C ASN A 181 2.00 18.46 4.92
N ALA A 182 1.81 17.19 4.55
CA ALA A 182 0.59 16.44 4.80
C ALA A 182 0.26 16.42 6.30
N LEU A 183 1.22 16.07 7.17
CA LEU A 183 1.02 16.08 8.62
C LEU A 183 0.61 17.46 9.15
N LYS A 184 1.19 18.55 8.63
CA LYS A 184 0.79 19.93 8.98
C LYS A 184 -0.64 20.26 8.54
N LEU A 185 -1.08 19.79 7.37
CA LEU A 185 -2.47 19.96 6.91
C LEU A 185 -3.46 19.17 7.77
N ILE A 186 -3.12 17.93 8.14
CA ILE A 186 -3.94 17.11 9.05
C ILE A 186 -4.09 17.78 10.42
N GLU A 187 -2.99 18.23 11.03
CA GLU A 187 -2.99 18.91 12.33
C GLU A 187 -3.77 20.24 12.30
N LYS A 188 -3.76 20.95 11.17
CA LYS A 188 -4.45 22.24 11.02
C LYS A 188 -5.97 22.11 10.83
N TYR A 189 -6.42 21.13 10.05
CA TYR A 189 -7.79 21.09 9.51
C TYR A 189 -8.67 19.96 10.03
N THR A 190 -8.13 19.01 10.81
CA THR A 190 -8.86 17.82 11.25
C THR A 190 -8.62 17.48 12.72
N SER A 191 -9.48 16.62 13.28
CA SER A 191 -9.28 15.99 14.58
C SER A 191 -8.63 14.60 14.47
N ILE A 192 -8.07 14.25 13.30
CA ILE A 192 -7.57 12.90 13.02
C ILE A 192 -6.29 12.64 13.84
N PRO A 193 -6.19 11.53 14.59
CA PRO A 193 -4.94 11.18 15.25
C PRO A 193 -3.90 10.74 14.21
N SER A 194 -2.91 11.59 13.94
CA SER A 194 -1.76 11.33 13.08
C SER A 194 -0.44 11.59 13.83
N PRO A 195 0.72 11.20 13.26
CA PRO A 195 1.99 11.73 13.72
C PRO A 195 1.96 13.26 13.62
N ARG A 196 2.56 13.94 14.60
CA ARG A 196 2.89 15.37 14.45
C ARG A 196 4.28 15.49 13.89
N PHE A 197 4.42 16.38 12.91
CA PHE A 197 5.71 16.77 12.38
C PHE A 197 6.60 17.36 13.50
N VAL A 198 7.88 16.99 13.54
CA VAL A 198 8.86 17.56 14.46
C VAL A 198 10.02 18.20 13.69
N ASP A 199 10.65 17.46 12.77
CA ASP A 199 11.81 17.96 12.03
C ASP A 199 12.03 17.23 10.68
N VAL A 200 12.77 17.85 9.77
CA VAL A 200 13.38 17.22 8.58
C VAL A 200 14.88 17.51 8.59
N ALA A 201 15.70 16.47 8.45
CA ALA A 201 17.14 16.63 8.20
C ALA A 201 17.59 15.89 6.94
N GLU A 202 18.65 16.39 6.31
CA GLU A 202 19.14 15.94 5.02
C GLU A 202 20.66 15.70 5.08
N GLN A 203 21.13 14.62 4.45
CA GLN A 203 22.55 14.31 4.34
C GLN A 203 22.86 13.68 2.98
N GLY A 204 23.31 14.49 2.02
CA GLY A 204 23.39 14.05 0.62
C GLY A 204 21.98 13.69 0.14
N ASP A 205 21.83 12.52 -0.47
CA ASP A 205 20.55 12.01 -0.99
C ASP A 205 19.65 11.36 0.09
N GLU A 206 20.05 11.42 1.37
CA GLU A 206 19.37 10.72 2.46
C GLU A 206 18.60 11.71 3.35
N HIS A 207 17.28 11.56 3.39
CA HIS A 207 16.40 12.45 4.14
C HIS A 207 15.76 11.72 5.33
N TYR A 208 15.57 12.45 6.42
CA TYR A 208 15.09 11.95 7.70
C TYR A 208 13.91 12.80 8.18
N LEU A 209 12.72 12.17 8.25
CA LEU A 209 11.54 12.76 8.86
C LEU A 209 11.46 12.34 10.32
N VAL A 210 11.45 13.32 11.23
CA VAL A 210 11.19 13.11 12.66
C VAL A 210 9.75 13.50 12.98
N MET A 211 9.04 12.58 13.63
CA MET A 211 7.62 12.74 13.96
C MET A 211 7.25 12.03 15.27
N THR A 212 6.10 12.36 15.86
CA THR A 212 5.63 11.70 17.08
C THR A 212 5.05 10.31 16.82
N CYS A 213 5.24 9.38 17.75
CA CYS A 213 4.52 8.11 17.76
C CYS A 213 3.01 8.30 17.97
N VAL A 214 2.20 7.63 17.15
CA VAL A 214 0.75 7.45 17.36
C VAL A 214 0.54 6.14 18.10
N ARG A 215 -0.26 6.17 19.19
CA ARG A 215 -0.57 4.98 19.97
C ARG A 215 -1.51 4.06 19.20
N GLY A 216 -1.23 2.76 19.22
CA GLY A 216 -2.08 1.73 18.64
C GLY A 216 -1.30 0.54 18.13
N GLN A 217 -1.97 -0.34 17.41
CA GLN A 217 -1.42 -1.50 16.72
C GLN A 217 -1.97 -1.54 15.29
N GLN A 218 -1.17 -2.01 14.33
CA GLN A 218 -1.59 -2.02 12.92
C GLN A 218 -2.80 -2.94 12.72
N LEU A 219 -3.87 -2.42 12.10
CA LEU A 219 -5.14 -3.12 11.88
C LEU A 219 -4.94 -4.46 11.16
N ARG A 220 -3.97 -4.56 10.24
CA ARG A 220 -3.61 -5.81 9.52
C ARG A 220 -3.32 -7.00 10.45
N HIS A 221 -2.85 -6.74 11.66
CA HIS A 221 -2.51 -7.76 12.65
C HIS A 221 -3.64 -8.00 13.66
N PHE A 222 -4.49 -7.00 13.92
CA PHE A 222 -5.44 -7.03 15.04
C PHE A 222 -6.91 -7.08 14.64
N TYR A 223 -7.25 -6.99 13.35
CA TYR A 223 -8.64 -7.07 12.89
C TYR A 223 -9.38 -8.34 13.33
N HIS A 224 -8.68 -9.48 13.40
CA HIS A 224 -9.29 -10.73 13.85
C HIS A 224 -9.63 -10.76 15.35
N PHE A 225 -9.04 -9.87 16.16
CA PHE A 225 -9.43 -9.67 17.56
C PHE A 225 -10.70 -8.84 17.70
N MET A 226 -11.12 -8.11 16.67
CA MET A 226 -12.23 -7.18 16.77
C MET A 226 -13.57 -7.91 16.66
N PHE A 227 -14.47 -7.66 17.61
CA PHE A 227 -15.87 -8.10 17.54
C PHE A 227 -16.60 -7.43 16.37
N TYR A 228 -17.69 -8.02 15.89
CA TYR A 228 -18.45 -7.44 14.77
C TYR A 228 -18.90 -5.99 15.03
N THR A 229 -19.41 -5.71 16.24
CA THR A 229 -19.78 -4.35 16.69
C THR A 229 -18.60 -3.38 16.74
N GLU A 230 -17.39 -3.85 17.08
CA GLU A 230 -16.18 -3.03 17.03
C GLU A 230 -15.75 -2.72 15.58
N ARG A 231 -15.99 -3.66 14.65
CA ARG A 231 -15.76 -3.45 13.21
C ARG A 231 -16.79 -2.49 12.60
N ASP A 232 -18.02 -2.52 13.10
CA ASP A 232 -19.07 -1.56 12.75
C ASP A 232 -18.65 -0.14 13.18
N CYS A 233 -18.27 0.03 14.45
CA CYS A 233 -17.74 1.31 14.96
C CYS A 233 -16.50 1.76 14.19
N LEU A 234 -15.56 0.85 13.87
CA LEU A 234 -14.38 1.16 13.05
C LEU A 234 -14.77 1.67 11.65
N ALA A 235 -15.79 1.09 11.02
CA ALA A 235 -16.27 1.56 9.72
C ALA A 235 -16.85 2.98 9.80
N ASP A 236 -17.59 3.28 10.88
CA ASP A 236 -18.18 4.60 11.09
C ASP A 236 -17.12 5.65 11.45
N ASP A 237 -16.14 5.30 12.30
CA ASP A 237 -14.99 6.16 12.63
C ASP A 237 -14.15 6.47 11.37
N LEU A 238 -13.86 5.45 10.55
CA LEU A 238 -13.16 5.60 9.28
C LEU A 238 -13.94 6.49 8.29
N ALA A 239 -15.26 6.32 8.17
CA ALA A 239 -16.11 7.16 7.34
C ALA A 239 -16.09 8.62 7.82
N GLY A 240 -16.14 8.83 9.14
CA GLY A 240 -16.01 10.14 9.78
C GLY A 240 -14.68 10.82 9.45
N TYR A 241 -13.57 10.09 9.49
CA TYR A 241 -12.25 10.64 9.15
C TYR A 241 -12.05 10.89 7.65
N VAL A 242 -12.52 10.00 6.76
CA VAL A 242 -12.58 10.26 5.31
C VAL A 242 -13.40 11.53 5.01
N ALA A 243 -14.52 11.74 5.72
CA ALA A 243 -15.32 12.96 5.61
C ALA A 243 -14.62 14.23 6.16
N GLN A 244 -13.64 14.08 7.06
CA GLN A 244 -12.78 15.20 7.50
C GLN A 244 -11.67 15.49 6.48
N LEU A 245 -10.97 14.47 5.97
CA LEU A 245 -9.94 14.63 4.94
C LEU A 245 -10.49 15.37 3.71
N ARG A 246 -11.68 14.97 3.24
CA ARG A 246 -12.36 15.59 2.10
C ARG A 246 -12.76 17.07 2.30
N LYS A 247 -12.61 17.64 3.49
CA LYS A 247 -12.84 19.07 3.80
C LYS A 247 -11.56 19.91 3.82
N ILE A 248 -10.39 19.29 3.75
CA ILE A 248 -9.12 20.02 3.68
C ILE A 248 -9.08 20.78 2.35
N PRO A 249 -8.95 22.12 2.37
CA PRO A 249 -8.96 22.92 1.15
C PRO A 249 -7.67 22.65 0.35
N ASN A 250 -7.79 22.60 -0.98
CA ASN A 250 -6.63 22.55 -1.87
C ASN A 250 -6.01 23.96 -1.99
N PRO A 251 -4.76 24.20 -1.52
CA PRO A 251 -4.09 25.49 -1.65
C PRO A 251 -3.33 25.63 -2.98
N THR A 252 -3.31 24.60 -3.83
CA THR A 252 -2.49 24.55 -5.05
C THR A 252 -3.28 25.01 -6.28
N ALA A 253 -2.57 25.38 -7.35
CA ALA A 253 -3.19 25.74 -8.62
C ALA A 253 -3.70 24.54 -9.45
N TYR A 254 -3.44 23.32 -8.99
CA TYR A 254 -3.67 22.09 -9.75
C TYR A 254 -4.83 21.28 -9.17
N MET A 255 -5.61 20.63 -10.04
CA MET A 255 -6.69 19.75 -9.61
C MET A 255 -6.12 18.51 -8.91
N ILE A 256 -5.07 17.88 -9.46
CA ILE A 256 -4.47 16.67 -8.90
C ILE A 256 -2.99 16.92 -8.66
N SER A 257 -2.58 16.95 -7.39
CA SER A 257 -1.21 17.27 -6.98
C SER A 257 -0.87 16.68 -5.62
N ASN A 258 0.42 16.61 -5.31
CA ASN A 258 0.83 16.44 -3.92
C ASN A 258 0.46 17.68 -3.08
N THR A 259 0.73 17.64 -1.78
CA THR A 259 0.29 18.67 -0.83
C THR A 259 0.96 20.03 -1.01
N LEU A 260 2.03 20.10 -1.82
CA LEU A 260 2.81 21.30 -2.15
C LEU A 260 2.57 21.78 -3.60
N GLY A 261 1.65 21.16 -4.34
CA GLY A 261 1.36 21.49 -5.74
C GLY A 261 2.30 20.84 -6.77
N GLY A 262 3.14 19.89 -6.34
CA GLY A 262 4.00 19.12 -7.23
C GLY A 262 3.40 17.77 -7.67
N PRO A 263 4.20 16.92 -8.34
CA PRO A 263 3.78 15.58 -8.76
C PRO A 263 3.33 14.72 -7.59
N VAL A 264 2.25 13.95 -7.78
CA VAL A 264 1.78 12.96 -6.81
C VAL A 264 2.70 11.76 -6.77
N PHE A 265 2.80 11.13 -5.59
CA PHE A 265 3.44 9.83 -5.42
C PHE A 265 2.40 8.80 -4.97
N ASP A 266 2.22 7.72 -5.73
CA ASP A 266 1.36 6.58 -5.38
C ASP A 266 1.83 5.32 -6.11
N HIS A 267 1.96 4.18 -5.41
CA HIS A 267 2.38 2.90 -5.99
C HIS A 267 1.48 2.33 -7.12
N ARG A 268 0.27 2.86 -7.34
CA ARG A 268 -0.63 2.53 -8.47
C ARG A 268 -0.52 3.52 -9.64
N ILE A 269 0.42 4.46 -9.60
CA ILE A 269 0.66 5.39 -10.70
C ILE A 269 1.84 4.84 -11.53
N PRO A 270 1.84 4.98 -12.87
CA PRO A 270 2.99 4.63 -13.71
C PRO A 270 4.27 5.42 -13.36
N ASN A 271 5.37 5.20 -14.09
CA ASN A 271 6.61 5.97 -13.94
C ASN A 271 7.15 5.95 -12.49
N ASN A 272 7.42 4.75 -11.96
CA ASN A 272 7.88 4.51 -10.59
C ASN A 272 6.98 5.07 -9.47
N GLY A 273 5.70 5.31 -9.79
CA GLY A 273 4.71 5.88 -8.88
C GLY A 273 4.63 7.40 -8.90
N ILE A 274 5.29 8.10 -9.84
CA ILE A 274 5.35 9.57 -9.88
C ILE A 274 4.64 10.10 -11.13
N GLY A 275 3.64 10.96 -10.93
CA GLY A 275 2.89 11.59 -12.02
C GLY A 275 2.38 13.00 -11.70
N GLY A 276 2.18 13.80 -12.74
CA GLY A 276 1.57 15.14 -12.62
C GLY A 276 2.55 16.23 -12.21
N PRO A 277 2.08 17.34 -11.60
CA PRO A 277 0.68 17.61 -11.24
C PRO A 277 -0.22 17.75 -12.49
N PHE A 278 -1.53 17.65 -12.31
CA PHE A 278 -2.52 17.69 -13.40
C PHE A 278 -3.58 18.78 -13.18
N ASN A 279 -3.97 19.44 -14.28
CA ASN A 279 -5.03 20.45 -14.28
C ASN A 279 -6.42 19.82 -14.34
N THR A 280 -6.56 18.63 -14.94
CA THR A 280 -7.82 17.91 -15.05
C THR A 280 -7.70 16.43 -14.70
N GLU A 281 -8.84 15.82 -14.33
CA GLU A 281 -8.97 14.36 -14.21
C GLU A 281 -8.71 13.63 -15.54
N ALA A 282 -8.97 14.29 -16.69
CA ALA A 282 -8.69 13.72 -18.00
C ALA A 282 -7.18 13.52 -18.22
N ASP A 283 -6.36 14.55 -17.92
CA ASP A 283 -4.90 14.47 -18.04
C ASP A 283 -4.33 13.33 -17.17
N PHE A 284 -4.86 13.18 -15.94
CA PHE A 284 -4.50 12.09 -15.04
C PHE A 284 -4.90 10.72 -15.60
N ASN A 285 -6.13 10.57 -16.11
CA ASN A 285 -6.60 9.33 -16.71
C ASN A 285 -5.75 8.93 -17.94
N TYR A 286 -5.36 9.88 -18.79
CA TYR A 286 -4.40 9.64 -19.88
C TYR A 286 -3.03 9.21 -19.35
N PHE A 287 -2.54 9.83 -18.27
CA PHE A 287 -1.28 9.44 -17.65
C PHE A 287 -1.30 7.99 -17.12
N LEU A 288 -2.39 7.54 -16.49
CA LEU A 288 -2.52 6.18 -15.95
C LEU A 288 -2.31 5.09 -17.03
N VAL A 289 -2.68 5.34 -18.29
CA VAL A 289 -2.52 4.37 -19.40
C VAL A 289 -1.31 4.65 -20.31
N SER A 290 -0.52 5.69 -20.03
CA SER A 290 0.59 6.13 -20.89
C SER A 290 1.65 5.04 -21.13
N HIS A 291 1.89 4.19 -20.13
CA HIS A 291 2.90 3.12 -20.14
C HIS A 291 2.49 1.86 -20.93
N ILE A 292 1.27 1.80 -21.49
CA ILE A 292 0.76 0.71 -22.35
C ILE A 292 0.35 1.21 -23.75
N ASP A 293 0.86 2.37 -24.17
CA ASP A 293 0.61 2.98 -25.50
C ASP A 293 -0.89 3.00 -25.90
N SER A 294 -1.75 3.29 -24.93
CA SER A 294 -3.20 3.20 -25.06
C SER A 294 -3.89 4.51 -24.68
N THR A 295 -5.15 4.65 -25.09
CA THR A 295 -6.04 5.71 -24.59
C THR A 295 -6.93 5.16 -23.49
N PRO A 296 -7.42 5.99 -22.55
CA PRO A 296 -8.28 5.52 -21.48
C PRO A 296 -9.54 4.82 -22.01
N ALA A 297 -10.16 5.36 -23.06
CA ALA A 297 -11.29 4.75 -23.76
C ALA A 297 -10.95 3.37 -24.36
N ARG A 298 -9.75 3.19 -24.94
CA ARG A 298 -9.32 1.91 -25.52
C ARG A 298 -8.98 0.87 -24.46
N ALA A 299 -8.35 1.27 -23.37
CA ALA A 299 -8.04 0.37 -22.25
C ALA A 299 -9.30 -0.03 -21.48
N LEU A 300 -10.17 0.93 -21.16
CA LEU A 300 -11.25 0.75 -20.19
C LEU A 300 -12.61 0.49 -20.82
N GLY A 301 -12.87 1.00 -22.02
CA GLY A 301 -14.22 1.17 -22.58
C GLY A 301 -14.78 2.54 -22.18
N GLU A 302 -15.44 3.23 -23.11
CA GLU A 302 -15.95 4.59 -22.88
C GLU A 302 -16.96 4.67 -21.72
N GLU A 303 -17.69 3.59 -21.49
CA GLU A 303 -18.70 3.42 -20.45
C GLU A 303 -18.11 3.24 -19.04
N ASN A 304 -16.83 2.88 -18.94
CA ASN A 304 -16.10 2.69 -17.68
C ASN A 304 -15.17 3.87 -17.36
N MET A 305 -15.19 4.93 -18.16
CA MET A 305 -14.36 6.12 -17.93
C MET A 305 -14.88 6.95 -16.74
N PRO A 306 -14.07 7.16 -15.68
CA PRO A 306 -14.35 8.17 -14.67
C PRO A 306 -14.42 9.54 -15.33
N ARG A 307 -15.46 10.33 -15.05
CA ARG A 307 -15.61 11.70 -15.55
C ARG A 307 -16.11 12.61 -14.43
N THR A 308 -15.45 13.75 -14.27
CA THR A 308 -15.90 14.90 -13.47
C THR A 308 -16.02 14.63 -11.96
N HIS A 309 -15.09 13.86 -11.40
CA HIS A 309 -14.94 13.75 -9.95
C HIS A 309 -14.42 15.05 -9.34
N ARG A 310 -14.84 15.33 -8.11
CA ARG A 310 -14.20 16.39 -7.30
C ARG A 310 -12.80 15.93 -6.91
N SER A 311 -11.84 16.86 -6.95
CA SER A 311 -10.58 16.67 -6.24
C SER A 311 -10.76 16.94 -4.75
N VAL A 312 -10.20 16.08 -3.92
CA VAL A 312 -10.27 16.12 -2.46
C VAL A 312 -8.93 15.68 -1.89
N PHE A 313 -8.58 16.12 -0.69
CA PHE A 313 -7.42 15.58 0.01
C PHE A 313 -7.67 14.11 0.40
N THR A 314 -6.73 13.24 0.07
CA THR A 314 -6.73 11.81 0.41
C THR A 314 -5.41 11.41 1.06
N HIS A 315 -5.44 10.40 1.91
CA HIS A 315 -4.24 9.71 2.41
C HIS A 315 -3.55 8.92 1.29
N SER A 316 -4.32 8.46 0.29
CA SER A 316 -3.86 7.69 -0.89
C SER A 316 -3.12 6.37 -0.60
N ASP A 317 -3.01 5.96 0.65
CA ASP A 317 -2.59 4.61 1.07
C ASP A 317 -3.29 4.23 2.38
N LEU A 318 -4.63 4.20 2.34
CA LEU A 318 -5.50 3.77 3.45
C LEU A 318 -5.45 2.24 3.65
N HIS A 319 -4.23 1.69 3.67
CA HIS A 319 -3.95 0.28 3.80
C HIS A 319 -3.97 -0.17 5.27
N TRP A 320 -4.21 -1.46 5.47
CA TRP A 320 -4.40 -2.06 6.80
C TRP A 320 -3.13 -2.03 7.68
N SER A 321 -1.95 -1.77 7.12
CA SER A 321 -0.72 -1.48 7.88
C SER A 321 -0.70 -0.08 8.50
N ASN A 322 -1.43 0.85 7.90
CA ASN A 322 -1.32 2.29 8.13
C ASN A 322 -2.44 2.80 9.04
N ILE A 323 -3.53 2.03 9.15
CA ILE A 323 -4.60 2.20 10.13
C ILE A 323 -4.16 1.58 11.47
N LEU A 324 -4.21 2.34 12.56
CA LEU A 324 -3.90 1.89 13.91
C LEU A 324 -5.16 1.72 14.75
N VAL A 325 -5.24 0.63 15.51
CA VAL A 325 -6.33 0.35 16.46
C VAL A 325 -5.80 0.05 17.87
N GLY A 326 -6.62 0.31 18.88
CA GLY A 326 -6.36 -0.09 20.25
C GLY A 326 -7.66 -0.33 21.01
N GLN A 327 -7.75 -1.46 21.72
CA GLN A 327 -8.93 -1.84 22.51
C GLN A 327 -10.24 -1.76 21.69
N GLY A 328 -10.22 -2.35 20.49
CA GLY A 328 -11.39 -2.41 19.61
C GLY A 328 -11.74 -1.12 18.86
N LYS A 329 -11.00 -0.02 19.09
CA LYS A 329 -11.31 1.30 18.51
C LYS A 329 -10.21 1.82 17.59
N LEU A 330 -10.59 2.67 16.64
CA LEU A 330 -9.67 3.39 15.77
C LEU A 330 -8.82 4.36 16.60
N SER A 331 -7.49 4.28 16.49
CA SER A 331 -6.55 5.07 17.31
C SER A 331 -5.65 6.01 16.51
N GLY A 332 -5.64 5.90 15.17
CA GLY A 332 -5.03 6.87 14.27
C GLY A 332 -4.54 6.30 12.94
N PHE A 333 -3.83 7.13 12.16
CA PHE A 333 -3.23 6.74 10.88
C PHE A 333 -1.78 7.21 10.78
N ILE A 334 -0.96 6.45 10.06
CA ILE A 334 0.47 6.70 9.81
C ILE A 334 0.80 6.58 8.32
N ASP A 335 2.00 7.00 7.93
CA ASP A 335 2.54 6.85 6.57
C ASP A 335 1.85 7.72 5.50
N TRP A 336 1.97 9.04 5.66
CA TRP A 336 1.26 10.03 4.83
C TRP A 336 2.06 10.44 3.57
N GLU A 337 3.02 9.62 3.12
CA GLU A 337 3.91 9.97 1.99
C GLU A 337 3.19 10.07 0.64
N CYS A 338 2.13 9.28 0.44
CA CYS A 338 1.28 9.32 -0.75
C CYS A 338 0.16 10.38 -0.68
N ALA A 339 0.03 11.10 0.45
CA ALA A 339 -1.08 12.02 0.66
C ALA A 339 -1.04 13.20 -0.34
N GLY A 340 -2.21 13.63 -0.79
CA GLY A 340 -2.35 14.63 -1.84
C GLY A 340 -3.79 14.91 -2.21
N PHE A 341 -3.98 15.78 -3.19
CA PHE A 341 -5.28 16.10 -3.77
C PHE A 341 -5.53 15.18 -4.96
N MET A 342 -6.51 14.29 -4.84
CA MET A 342 -6.83 13.22 -5.78
C MET A 342 -8.32 13.21 -6.12
N PRO A 343 -8.75 12.57 -7.22
CA PRO A 343 -10.17 12.31 -7.48
C PRO A 343 -10.82 11.57 -6.29
N GLU A 344 -12.04 11.96 -5.90
CA GLU A 344 -12.67 11.42 -4.69
C GLU A 344 -12.91 9.89 -4.68
N TYR A 345 -12.84 9.21 -5.82
CA TYR A 345 -12.87 7.75 -5.87
C TYR A 345 -11.52 7.08 -5.51
N TRP A 346 -10.41 7.81 -5.62
CA TRP A 346 -9.05 7.23 -5.62
C TRP A 346 -8.73 6.47 -4.33
N GLU A 347 -9.11 7.03 -3.19
CA GLU A 347 -8.86 6.43 -1.87
C GLU A 347 -9.65 5.14 -1.65
N PHE A 348 -10.89 5.06 -2.15
CA PHE A 348 -11.70 3.85 -2.12
C PHE A 348 -11.05 2.76 -2.97
N THR A 349 -10.72 3.04 -4.23
CA THR A 349 -10.15 2.03 -5.13
C THR A 349 -8.76 1.59 -4.66
N LYS A 350 -7.97 2.50 -4.07
CA LYS A 350 -6.71 2.17 -3.38
C LYS A 350 -6.92 1.19 -2.24
N ALA A 351 -7.86 1.49 -1.34
CA ALA A 351 -8.15 0.66 -0.17
C ALA A 351 -8.60 -0.75 -0.57
N MET A 352 -9.28 -0.89 -1.72
CA MET A 352 -9.72 -2.16 -2.28
C MET A 352 -8.59 -3.00 -2.92
N TYR A 353 -7.54 -2.37 -3.46
CA TYR A 353 -6.49 -3.02 -4.27
C TYR A 353 -5.91 -4.29 -3.65
N LYS A 354 -5.45 -4.22 -2.38
CA LYS A 354 -4.82 -5.35 -1.68
C LYS A 354 -5.80 -6.25 -0.91
N ILE A 355 -7.12 -6.06 -1.07
CA ILE A 355 -8.15 -6.80 -0.32
C ILE A 355 -9.24 -7.46 -1.18
N LEU A 356 -9.12 -7.47 -2.52
CA LEU A 356 -10.10 -8.09 -3.43
C LEU A 356 -10.48 -9.54 -3.10
N LEU A 357 -9.62 -10.28 -2.40
CA LEU A 357 -9.84 -11.68 -2.02
C LEU A 357 -10.43 -11.83 -0.59
N HIS A 358 -10.69 -10.73 0.11
CA HIS A 358 -11.19 -10.67 1.48
C HIS A 358 -12.56 -9.95 1.53
N LYS A 359 -13.64 -10.71 1.31
CA LYS A 359 -15.01 -10.18 1.21
C LYS A 359 -15.44 -9.33 2.41
N ASP A 360 -15.06 -9.74 3.61
CA ASP A 360 -15.33 -9.06 4.87
C ASP A 360 -14.63 -7.69 4.97
N LYS A 361 -13.38 -7.60 4.48
CA LYS A 361 -12.64 -6.34 4.40
C LYS A 361 -13.21 -5.42 3.32
N MET A 362 -13.58 -5.98 2.17
CA MET A 362 -14.22 -5.24 1.07
C MET A 362 -15.53 -4.60 1.53
N GLU A 363 -16.36 -5.33 2.28
CA GLU A 363 -17.65 -4.82 2.76
C GLU A 363 -17.49 -3.70 3.78
N LEU A 364 -16.50 -3.82 4.68
CA LEU A 364 -16.12 -2.74 5.59
C LEU A 364 -15.70 -1.49 4.81
N ILE A 365 -14.82 -1.60 3.80
CA ILE A 365 -14.39 -0.46 2.99
C ILE A 365 -15.55 0.12 2.16
N ARG A 366 -16.47 -0.70 1.62
CA ARG A 366 -17.69 -0.19 0.98
C ARG A 366 -18.53 0.68 1.89
N ARG A 367 -18.76 0.24 3.14
CA ARG A 367 -19.47 1.05 4.14
C ARG A 367 -18.76 2.37 4.42
N VAL A 368 -17.44 2.35 4.59
CA VAL A 368 -16.61 3.57 4.81
C VAL A 368 -16.84 4.61 3.70
N PHE A 369 -17.01 4.18 2.45
CA PHE A 369 -17.24 5.04 1.30
C PHE A 369 -18.72 5.10 0.85
N TRP A 370 -19.67 4.81 1.76
CA TRP A 370 -21.12 4.89 1.53
C TRP A 370 -21.63 4.11 0.30
N ASN A 371 -21.03 2.96 0.00
CA ASN A 371 -21.30 2.11 -1.17
C ASN A 371 -21.16 2.84 -2.52
N LYS A 372 -20.32 3.86 -2.59
CA LYS A 372 -20.01 4.60 -3.83
C LYS A 372 -18.81 4.00 -4.57
N TYR A 373 -18.63 4.47 -5.81
CA TYR A 373 -17.47 4.25 -6.66
C TYR A 373 -17.23 2.81 -7.20
N GLU A 374 -18.27 1.96 -7.25
CA GLU A 374 -18.19 0.59 -7.79
C GLU A 374 -17.95 0.54 -9.33
N LYS A 375 -18.19 1.62 -10.07
CA LYS A 375 -17.83 1.68 -11.51
C LYS A 375 -16.33 1.93 -11.68
N GLU A 376 -15.84 2.89 -10.92
CA GLU A 376 -14.45 3.31 -10.84
C GLU A 376 -13.58 2.15 -10.34
N LEU A 377 -14.06 1.36 -9.37
CA LEU A 377 -13.39 0.12 -8.94
C LEU A 377 -13.29 -0.92 -10.07
N LYS A 378 -14.30 -1.09 -10.92
CA LYS A 378 -14.23 -2.02 -12.07
C LYS A 378 -13.23 -1.53 -13.11
N ALA A 379 -13.20 -0.22 -13.38
CA ALA A 379 -12.21 0.39 -14.27
C ALA A 379 -10.78 0.21 -13.72
N GLU A 380 -10.58 0.47 -12.44
CA GLU A 380 -9.31 0.29 -11.74
C GLU A 380 -8.84 -1.18 -11.74
N ILE A 381 -9.71 -2.15 -11.43
CA ILE A 381 -9.35 -3.58 -11.53
C ILE A 381 -8.83 -3.91 -12.93
N LYS A 382 -9.46 -3.38 -13.97
CA LYS A 382 -9.05 -3.57 -15.36
C LYS A 382 -7.70 -2.89 -15.67
N LEU A 383 -7.41 -1.72 -15.09
CA LEU A 383 -6.07 -1.11 -15.15
C LEU A 383 -5.02 -2.00 -14.46
N TRP A 384 -5.36 -2.58 -13.30
CA TRP A 384 -4.44 -3.41 -12.51
C TRP A 384 -4.07 -4.73 -13.19
N GLU A 385 -4.94 -5.25 -14.05
CA GLU A 385 -4.65 -6.41 -14.91
C GLU A 385 -3.73 -6.07 -16.10
N MET A 386 -3.69 -4.80 -16.51
CA MET A 386 -2.87 -4.31 -17.64
C MET A 386 -1.53 -3.71 -17.20
N THR A 387 -1.47 -3.17 -15.99
CA THR A 387 -0.32 -2.44 -15.46
C THR A 387 0.57 -3.31 -14.59
N LEU A 388 1.83 -3.49 -15.00
CA LEU A 388 2.86 -4.04 -14.13
C LEU A 388 3.32 -2.96 -13.13
N PHE A 389 2.65 -2.89 -11.98
CA PHE A 389 3.15 -2.06 -10.87
C PHE A 389 4.39 -2.71 -10.23
N ASP A 390 5.50 -1.96 -10.16
CA ASP A 390 6.71 -2.34 -9.42
C ASP A 390 6.48 -2.28 -7.90
N CYS A 391 5.64 -3.19 -7.40
CA CYS A 391 5.20 -3.28 -6.00
C CYS A 391 6.30 -3.72 -5.03
#